data_AF-A0A973WB14-F1
#
_entry.id   AF-A0A973WB14-F1
#
_cell.length_a   1.000
_cell.length_b   1.000
_cell.length_c   1.000
_cell.angle_alpha   90.00
_cell.angle_beta   90.00
_cell.angle_gamma   90.00
#
_symmetry.space_group_name_H-M   'P 1'
#
loop_
_entity.id
_entity.type
_entity.pdbx_description
1 polymer ?
#
loop_
_entity_poly.entity_id
_entity_poly.type
_entity_poly.pdbx_seq_one_letter_code
_entity_poly.pdbx_strand_id
1 'polypeptide(L)'
;MPRGFVVESAYYEGDKAVVVVRASGSVGLCPSCGTVSRRVHSRYRRRVTDLPLSGRIVELLVIARRFRCDAVLCGRQVFTERFAEGVLALTCP
;
A
#
# COMPACT_ATOMS: atom_id res chain seq x y z
N MET A 1 -0.58 14.03 -4.58
CA MET A 1 -0.50 12.55 -4.49
C MET A 1 0.95 12.13 -4.42
N PRO A 2 1.35 11.24 -3.50
CA PRO A 2 2.72 10.75 -3.45
C PRO A 2 3.10 10.04 -4.74
N ARG A 3 4.35 10.20 -5.19
CA ARG A 3 4.87 9.44 -6.33
C ARG A 3 4.77 7.95 -6.04
N GLY A 4 4.38 7.17 -7.07
CA GLY A 4 4.20 5.73 -6.94
C GLY A 4 2.80 5.28 -6.52
N PHE A 5 1.84 6.21 -6.38
CA PHE A 5 0.44 5.91 -6.07
C PHE A 5 -0.50 6.48 -7.14
N VAL A 6 -1.60 5.77 -7.35
CA VAL A 6 -2.76 6.23 -8.13
C VAL A 6 -4.00 6.23 -7.25
N VAL A 7 -4.88 7.20 -7.48
CA VAL A 7 -6.19 7.26 -6.82
C VAL A 7 -7.08 6.19 -7.43
N GLU A 8 -7.60 5.32 -6.58
CA GLU A 8 -8.59 4.30 -6.95
C GLU A 8 -10.01 4.89 -6.82
N SER A 9 -10.26 5.59 -5.72
CA SER A 9 -11.52 6.29 -5.49
C SER A 9 -11.37 7.42 -4.47
N ALA A 10 -12.32 8.35 -4.45
CA ALA A 10 -12.44 9.35 -3.41
C ALA A 10 -13.92 9.56 -3.08
N TYR A 11 -14.27 9.61 -1.80
CA TYR A 11 -15.63 9.79 -1.33
C TYR A 11 -15.64 10.51 0.02
N TYR A 12 -16.83 10.93 0.45
CA TYR A 12 -17.04 11.51 1.77
C TYR A 12 -17.71 10.51 2.70
N GLU A 13 -17.30 10.48 3.95
CA GLU A 13 -17.90 9.72 5.04
C GLU A 13 -18.18 10.70 6.19
N GLY A 14 -19.40 11.25 6.24
CA GLY A 14 -19.69 12.43 7.06
C GLY A 14 -18.85 13.63 6.62
N ASP A 15 -18.20 14.30 7.58
CA ASP A 15 -17.32 15.45 7.33
C ASP A 15 -15.89 15.07 6.89
N LYS A 16 -15.64 13.77 6.73
CA LYS A 16 -14.32 13.22 6.43
C LYS A 16 -14.21 12.89 4.94
N ALA A 17 -13.18 13.40 4.29
CA ALA A 17 -12.85 12.98 2.94
C ALA A 17 -11.97 11.72 3.00
N VAL A 18 -12.39 10.65 2.33
CA VAL A 18 -11.63 9.40 2.22
C VAL A 18 -11.07 9.30 0.81
N VAL A 19 -9.74 9.21 0.72
CA VAL A 19 -9.04 9.00 -0.55
C VAL A 19 -8.43 7.61 -0.52
N VAL A 20 -8.91 6.75 -1.41
CA VAL A 20 -8.38 5.41 -1.60
C VAL A 20 -7.33 5.44 -2.69
N VAL A 21 -6.12 4.98 -2.36
CA VAL A 21 -5.01 4.89 -3.30
C VAL A 21 -4.46 3.47 -3.37
N ARG A 22 -3.76 3.17 -4.45
CA ARG A 22 -2.96 1.93 -4.58
C ARG A 22 -1.62 2.26 -5.20
N ALA A 23 -0.65 1.37 -5.03
CA ALA A 23 0.60 1.50 -5.77
C ALA A 23 0.35 1.46 -7.29
N SER A 24 1.07 2.30 -8.01
CA SER A 24 1.05 2.33 -9.48
C SER A 24 1.77 1.11 -10.08
N GLY A 25 2.80 0.59 -9.39
CA GLY A 25 3.52 -0.60 -9.79
C GLY A 25 2.63 -1.85 -9.81
N SER A 26 3.05 -2.88 -10.54
CA SER A 26 2.34 -4.19 -10.62
C SER A 26 3.12 -5.34 -9.99
N VAL A 27 4.30 -5.06 -9.45
CA VAL A 27 5.26 -6.04 -8.93
C VAL A 27 5.63 -5.76 -7.49
N GLY A 28 5.97 -6.80 -6.76
CA GLY A 28 6.66 -6.72 -5.46
C GLY A 28 8.00 -7.43 -5.52
N LEU A 29 9.00 -6.93 -4.79
CA LEU A 29 10.28 -7.60 -4.58
C LEU A 29 10.23 -8.39 -3.28
N CYS A 30 10.50 -9.70 -3.35
CA CYS A 30 10.56 -10.52 -2.16
C CYS A 30 11.69 -10.03 -1.25
N PRO A 31 11.41 -9.63 0.01
CA PRO A 31 12.43 -9.09 0.90
C PRO A 31 13.45 -10.14 1.36
N SER A 32 13.18 -11.44 1.16
CA SER A 32 14.11 -12.52 1.54
C SER A 32 15.10 -12.89 0.44
N CYS A 33 14.67 -12.90 -0.83
CA CYS A 33 15.49 -13.41 -1.94
C CYS A 33 15.59 -12.44 -3.13
N GLY A 34 14.96 -11.26 -3.06
CA GLY A 34 14.97 -10.26 -4.13
C GLY A 34 14.11 -10.61 -5.36
N THR A 35 13.51 -11.79 -5.41
CA THR A 35 12.70 -12.22 -6.56
C THR A 35 11.52 -11.28 -6.80
N VAL A 36 11.41 -10.79 -8.03
CA VAL A 36 10.25 -10.03 -8.51
C VAL A 36 9.07 -10.98 -8.63
N SER A 37 7.93 -10.62 -8.02
CA SER A 37 6.68 -11.34 -8.20
C SER A 37 5.55 -10.40 -8.63
N ARG A 38 4.70 -10.91 -9.53
CA ARG A 38 3.40 -10.32 -9.92
C ARG A 38 2.22 -11.05 -9.29
N ARG A 39 2.46 -12.20 -8.64
CA ARG A 39 1.39 -13.06 -8.11
C ARG A 39 0.81 -12.49 -6.83
N VAL A 40 -0.31 -11.79 -6.94
CA VAL A 40 -1.03 -11.28 -5.78
C VAL A 40 -1.73 -12.43 -5.08
N HIS A 41 -1.36 -12.66 -3.81
CA HIS A 41 -2.04 -13.58 -2.91
C HIS A 41 -3.35 -12.98 -2.39
N SER A 42 -3.28 -11.74 -1.91
CA SER A 42 -4.44 -11.01 -1.38
C SER A 42 -4.21 -9.50 -1.42
N ARG A 43 -5.29 -8.74 -1.26
CA ARG A 43 -5.26 -7.28 -1.10
C ARG A 43 -5.90 -6.93 0.23
N TYR A 44 -5.39 -5.89 0.89
CA TYR A 44 -5.97 -5.36 2.12
C TYR A 44 -5.86 -3.85 2.15
N ARG A 45 -6.73 -3.20 2.93
CA ARG A 45 -6.70 -1.74 3.11
C ARG A 45 -5.91 -1.41 4.37
N ARG A 46 -5.03 -0.40 4.27
CA ARG A 46 -4.26 0.16 5.39
C ARG A 46 -4.53 1.66 5.46
N ARG A 47 -4.98 2.15 6.61
CA ARG A 47 -5.02 3.58 6.91
C ARG A 47 -3.60 4.09 7.10
N VAL A 48 -3.27 5.22 6.49
CA VAL A 48 -1.91 5.77 6.52
C VAL A 48 -1.82 7.09 7.24
N THR A 49 -2.75 8.02 7.10
CA THR A 49 -2.71 9.23 7.93
C THR A 49 -4.07 9.89 7.90
N ASP A 50 -4.39 10.60 8.97
CA ASP A 50 -5.36 11.69 8.94
C ASP A 50 -4.61 12.99 8.67
N LEU A 51 -4.74 13.51 7.46
CA LEU A 51 -4.13 14.78 7.07
C LEU A 51 -5.15 15.88 7.31
N PRO A 52 -4.87 16.88 8.16
CA PRO A 52 -5.68 18.09 8.17
C PRO A 52 -5.43 18.82 6.84
N LEU A 53 -6.44 18.84 5.97
CA LEU A 53 -6.38 19.56 4.71
C LEU A 53 -7.46 20.63 4.71
N SER A 54 -7.07 21.90 4.79
CA SER A 54 -7.97 23.06 4.76
C SER A 54 -9.15 22.95 5.76
N GLY A 55 -8.87 22.51 6.99
CA GLY A 55 -9.88 22.37 8.05
C GLY A 55 -10.74 21.11 7.98
N ARG A 56 -10.49 20.21 7.02
CA ARG A 56 -11.18 18.91 6.90
C ARG A 56 -10.25 17.76 7.26
N ILE A 57 -10.80 16.74 7.90
CA ILE A 57 -10.09 15.48 8.15
C ILE A 57 -10.06 14.72 6.82
N VAL A 58 -8.86 14.48 6.29
CA VAL A 58 -8.66 13.63 5.12
C VAL A 58 -8.02 12.32 5.55
N GLU A 59 -8.69 11.21 5.31
CA GLU A 59 -8.10 9.89 5.50
C GLU A 59 -7.56 9.34 4.19
N LEU A 60 -6.29 8.94 4.23
CA LEU A 60 -5.65 8.20 3.16
C LEU A 60 -5.71 6.69 3.44
N LEU A 61 -6.49 5.97 2.64
CA LEU A 61 -6.56 4.52 2.65
C LEU A 61 -5.73 3.93 1.50
N VAL A 62 -4.78 3.07 1.82
CA VAL A 62 -3.95 2.39 0.83
C VAL A 62 -4.43 0.96 0.64
N ILE A 63 -4.70 0.57 -0.61
CA ILE A 63 -4.85 -0.83 -1.01
C ILE A 63 -3.46 -1.42 -1.19
N ALA A 64 -3.00 -2.18 -0.21
CA ALA A 64 -1.73 -2.89 -0.23
C ALA A 64 -1.92 -4.34 -0.69
N ARG A 65 -0.92 -4.89 -1.38
CA ARG A 65 -0.91 -6.29 -1.82
C ARG A 65 -0.06 -7.16 -0.89
N ARG A 66 -0.45 -8.43 -0.78
CA ARG A 66 0.46 -9.51 -0.40
C ARG A 66 0.77 -10.31 -1.67
N PHE A 67 2.03 -10.56 -1.94
CA PHE A 67 2.49 -11.32 -3.09
C PHE A 67 2.92 -12.73 -2.68
N ARG A 68 2.81 -13.71 -3.58
CA ARG A 68 3.45 -15.03 -3.42
C ARG A 68 4.83 -15.00 -4.04
N CYS A 69 5.87 -15.41 -3.31
CA CYS A 69 7.20 -15.51 -3.91
C CYS A 69 7.24 -16.68 -4.92
N ASP A 70 7.78 -16.42 -6.11
CA ASP A 70 7.89 -17.42 -7.18
C ASP A 70 9.19 -18.24 -7.12
N ALA A 71 10.13 -17.88 -6.24
CA ALA A 71 11.37 -18.62 -6.04
C ALA A 71 11.13 -19.92 -5.24
N VAL A 72 11.39 -21.05 -5.88
CA VAL A 72 11.17 -22.41 -5.32
C VAL A 72 11.94 -22.66 -4.02
N LEU A 73 13.18 -22.17 -3.94
CA LEU A 73 14.05 -22.36 -2.77
C LEU A 73 13.86 -21.27 -1.71
N CYS A 74 12.96 -20.31 -1.92
CA CYS A 74 12.68 -19.28 -0.94
C CYS A 74 11.68 -19.78 0.08
N GLY A 75 12.10 -19.91 1.35
CA GLY A 75 11.19 -20.28 2.44
C GLY A 75 10.07 -19.26 2.70
N ARG A 76 10.17 -18.03 2.15
CA ARG A 76 9.12 -17.02 2.26
C ARG A 76 8.08 -17.18 1.15
N GLN A 77 6.97 -17.83 1.46
CA GLN A 77 5.88 -18.06 0.51
C GLN A 77 5.07 -16.81 0.18
N VAL A 78 4.82 -15.95 1.16
CA VAL A 78 4.02 -14.72 1.01
C VAL A 78 4.76 -13.54 1.63
N PHE A 79 4.72 -12.40 0.96
CA PHE A 79 5.30 -11.15 1.48
C PHE A 79 4.42 -9.95 1.19
N THR A 80 4.51 -8.95 2.06
CA THR A 80 3.75 -7.70 1.94
C THR A 80 4.44 -6.75 0.99
N GLU A 81 3.64 -6.06 0.19
CA GLU A 81 4.09 -4.95 -0.65
C GLU A 81 4.79 -3.88 0.19
N ARG A 82 5.99 -3.49 -0.22
CA ARG A 82 6.76 -2.42 0.41
C ARG A 82 6.59 -1.13 -0.39
N PHE A 83 6.47 -0.03 0.32
CA PHE A 83 6.39 1.31 -0.24
C PHE A 83 7.62 2.09 0.21
N ALA A 84 8.04 3.08 -0.57
CA ALA A 84 9.20 3.90 -0.23
C ALA A 84 9.03 4.55 1.15
N GLU A 85 10.13 4.62 1.91
CA GLU A 85 10.16 5.28 3.21
C GLU A 85 9.68 6.74 3.07
N GLY A 86 8.90 7.19 4.06
CA GLY A 86 8.27 8.51 4.04
C GLY A 86 6.98 8.61 3.22
N VAL A 87 6.65 7.64 2.35
CA VAL A 87 5.39 7.69 1.59
C VAL A 87 4.21 7.14 2.40
N LEU A 88 4.42 6.06 3.13
CA LEU A 88 3.42 5.48 4.04
C LEU A 88 3.95 5.37 5.47
N ALA A 89 4.71 6.36 5.93
CA ALA A 89 5.23 6.41 7.29
C ALA A 89 4.10 6.57 8.32
N LEU A 90 3.30 5.52 8.49
CA LEU A 90 2.96 5.07 9.83
C LEU A 90 4.03 4.07 10.20
N THR A 91 4.93 4.56 11.04
CA THR A 91 5.61 3.76 12.05
C THR A 91 4.68 2.65 12.55
N CYS A 92 5.05 1.41 12.27
CA CYS A 92 4.87 0.37 13.27
C CYS A 92 6.31 0.01 13.69
N PRO A 93 6.66 0.04 14.99
CA PRO A 93 7.91 -0.54 15.47
C PRO A 93 7.99 -2.04 15.13
#